data_AF-A0A924S3I1-F1
#
_entry.id   AF-A0A924S3I1-F1
#
_cell.length_a   1.000
_cell.length_b   1.000
_cell.length_c   1.000
_cell.angle_alpha   90.00
_cell.angle_beta   90.00
_cell.angle_gamma   90.00
#
_symmetry.space_group_name_H-M   'P 1'
#
loop_
_entity.id
_entity.type
_entity.pdbx_description
1 polymer ?
#
loop_
_entity_poly.entity_id
_entity_poly.type
_entity_poly.pdbx_seq_one_letter_code
_entity_poly.pdbx_strand_id
1 'polypeptide(L)'
;MAKASVFPLIRPLGGRGRIARLEPVPPCRPQVGKHPLNTPLLPILPPAGSAMNGRGFLFGAATAAYQIEGAAHADGRVPSIWDTFCATPGKTHLGDSGDVACDHYHRYEQDVALLAELGFDAYRFSIAWPRVMDVDGRINDRGIDFYKRLLDRLDAHGLSAWATLYHWDLPQHLQDRGGWLNRETAYRFADYAEAMGRIFKGRMAGWMTLNEPFCSAYIGHAEGRHAPGLTDVRYGVEAMHHLLLGHGLGTIALRAHDDAPVGLVANVCAVTPASDSEADRVATERAAASANHWPLDALFLGHYPAPLRELWPEAHAPIRDGDMAVIGVPL
;
A
#
# COMPACT_ATOMS: atom_id res chain seq x y z
N MET A 1 7.66 -11.34 -8.98
CA MET A 1 8.51 -10.54 -8.05
C MET A 1 7.66 -10.08 -6.86
N ALA A 2 7.86 -10.68 -5.68
CA ALA A 2 7.29 -10.15 -4.43
C ALA A 2 8.27 -9.14 -3.82
N LYS A 3 7.86 -7.88 -3.63
CA LYS A 3 8.61 -6.93 -2.81
C LYS A 3 8.35 -7.29 -1.34
N ALA A 4 9.16 -8.18 -0.78
CA ALA A 4 9.29 -8.26 0.67
C ALA A 4 9.97 -6.96 1.13
N SER A 5 9.21 -6.11 1.80
CA SER A 5 9.73 -4.85 2.34
C SER A 5 9.75 -5.00 3.87
N VAL A 6 10.93 -4.93 4.47
CA VAL A 6 11.07 -4.79 5.93
C VAL A 6 10.69 -3.35 6.25
N PHE A 7 9.62 -3.16 7.03
CA PHE A 7 9.16 -1.82 7.43
C PHE A 7 9.35 -1.63 8.93
N PRO A 8 9.97 -0.52 9.37
CA PRO A 8 9.91 -0.12 10.76
C PRO A 8 8.50 0.39 11.09
N LEU A 9 7.87 -0.13 12.15
CA LEU A 9 6.59 0.38 12.67
C LEU A 9 6.87 1.22 13.93
N ILE A 10 6.47 2.49 13.91
CA ILE A 10 6.80 3.49 14.95
C ILE A 10 5.51 4.16 15.47
N ARG A 11 5.37 4.27 16.80
CA ARG A 11 4.30 5.04 17.50
C ARG A 11 4.53 6.56 17.31
N PRO A 12 3.48 7.41 17.15
CA PRO A 12 3.68 8.80 16.74
C PRO A 12 4.33 9.65 17.83
N LEU A 13 5.53 10.18 17.53
CA LEU A 13 6.16 11.35 18.15
C LEU A 13 6.93 12.13 17.06
N GLY A 14 6.74 13.45 17.02
CA GLY A 14 7.08 14.32 15.89
C GLY A 14 8.56 14.73 15.73
N GLY A 15 8.85 15.38 14.59
CA GLY A 15 10.12 16.06 14.28
C GLY A 15 10.59 15.89 12.83
N ARG A 16 10.97 16.99 12.15
CA ARG A 16 11.18 17.13 10.69
C ARG A 16 12.60 16.83 10.18
N GLY A 17 12.72 16.43 8.89
CA GLY A 17 13.90 16.66 8.03
C GLY A 17 14.00 15.72 6.79
N ARG A 18 14.25 16.25 5.58
CA ARG A 18 14.49 15.50 4.30
C ARG A 18 15.76 16.01 3.62
N ILE A 19 16.53 15.14 2.93
CA ILE A 19 17.34 15.48 1.72
C ILE A 19 17.53 14.21 0.82
N ALA A 20 16.68 14.04 -0.22
CA ALA A 20 17.03 14.18 -1.65
C ALA A 20 17.98 13.18 -2.46
N ARG A 21 17.84 13.07 -3.81
CA ARG A 21 18.16 11.98 -4.81
C ARG A 21 19.32 12.18 -5.88
N LEU A 22 20.27 11.24 -5.87
CA LEU A 22 21.47 11.10 -6.72
C LEU A 22 21.31 11.00 -8.25
N GLU A 23 22.36 11.42 -8.97
CA GLU A 23 22.67 11.16 -10.38
C GLU A 23 23.25 9.74 -10.63
N PRO A 24 23.29 9.26 -11.90
CA PRO A 24 23.36 7.83 -12.20
C PRO A 24 24.76 7.22 -12.01
N VAL A 25 24.77 6.07 -11.33
CA VAL A 25 25.96 5.25 -11.11
C VAL A 25 26.31 4.49 -12.40
N PRO A 26 27.58 4.51 -12.86
CA PRO A 26 28.01 3.71 -14.01
C PRO A 26 27.80 2.20 -13.71
N PRO A 27 27.62 1.35 -14.74
CA PRO A 27 27.37 -0.07 -14.52
C PRO A 27 28.51 -0.68 -13.71
N CYS A 28 28.21 -1.03 -12.46
CA CYS A 28 29.10 -1.79 -11.60
C CYS A 28 29.25 -3.17 -12.23
N ARG A 29 30.37 -3.43 -12.91
CA ARG A 29 30.74 -4.80 -13.27
C ARG A 29 30.86 -5.57 -11.97
N PRO A 30 30.14 -6.69 -11.77
CA PRO A 30 30.31 -7.48 -10.57
C PRO A 30 31.76 -7.97 -10.54
N GLN A 31 32.58 -7.36 -9.69
CA GLN A 31 33.76 -8.04 -9.20
C GLN A 31 33.21 -9.16 -8.33
N VAL A 32 33.20 -10.38 -8.86
CA VAL A 32 33.00 -11.60 -8.07
C VAL A 32 34.27 -11.77 -7.23
N GLY A 33 34.44 -10.89 -6.25
CA GLY A 33 35.31 -11.12 -5.12
C GLY A 33 34.65 -12.21 -4.29
N LYS A 34 35.37 -13.29 -4.02
CA LYS A 34 34.93 -14.35 -3.11
C LYS A 34 34.61 -13.69 -1.77
N HIS A 35 33.34 -13.45 -1.47
CA HIS A 35 32.93 -12.99 -0.15
C HIS A 35 33.37 -14.08 0.83
N PRO A 36 34.27 -13.80 1.79
CA PRO A 36 34.61 -14.80 2.78
C PRO A 36 33.37 -14.96 3.68
N LEU A 37 32.63 -16.06 3.49
CA LEU A 37 31.49 -16.46 4.33
C LEU A 37 31.87 -16.70 5.81
N ASN A 38 33.12 -16.45 6.20
CA ASN A 38 33.69 -16.72 7.51
C ASN A 38 34.19 -15.47 8.28
N THR A 39 33.92 -14.25 7.81
CA THR A 39 34.12 -13.07 8.66
C THR A 39 32.95 -12.97 9.62
N PRO A 40 33.15 -12.99 10.96
CA PRO A 40 32.06 -12.74 11.90
C PRO A 40 31.48 -11.36 11.55
N LEU A 41 30.23 -11.35 11.10
CA LEU A 41 29.52 -10.11 10.85
C LEU A 41 29.47 -9.37 12.18
N LEU A 42 30.20 -8.26 12.30
CA LEU A 42 29.92 -7.29 13.34
C LEU A 42 28.43 -6.97 13.22
N PRO A 43 27.63 -7.12 14.29
CA PRO A 43 26.21 -6.83 14.21
C PRO A 43 26.08 -5.39 13.75
N ILE A 44 25.32 -5.18 12.66
CA ILE A 44 24.94 -3.83 12.22
C ILE A 44 23.97 -3.32 13.28
N LEU A 45 24.50 -2.62 14.27
CA LEU A 45 23.71 -2.03 15.33
C LEU A 45 23.27 -0.62 14.92
N PRO A 46 22.03 -0.22 15.25
CA PRO A 46 21.60 1.17 15.14
C PRO A 46 22.58 2.12 15.85
N PRO A 47 22.72 3.37 15.39
CA PRO A 47 23.51 4.39 16.10
C PRO A 47 23.10 4.51 17.57
N ALA A 48 24.06 4.88 18.43
CA ALA A 48 23.79 5.14 19.85
C ALA A 48 22.67 6.19 20.00
N GLY A 49 21.69 5.91 20.86
CA GLY A 49 20.50 6.77 21.05
C GLY A 49 19.38 6.59 20.01
N SER A 50 19.54 5.71 19.02
CA SER A 50 18.46 5.39 18.08
C SER A 50 17.24 4.80 18.79
N ALA A 51 16.04 5.21 18.37
CA ALA A 51 14.78 4.61 18.82
C ALA A 51 14.72 3.09 18.55
N MET A 52 15.45 2.62 17.52
CA MET A 52 15.56 1.19 17.18
C MET A 52 16.21 0.34 18.29
N ASN A 53 16.97 0.97 19.20
CA ASN A 53 17.54 0.28 20.35
C ASN A 53 16.53 0.12 21.51
N GLY A 54 15.37 0.77 21.43
CA GLY A 54 14.34 0.71 22.45
C GLY A 54 13.48 -0.54 22.32
N ARG A 55 13.15 -1.19 23.45
CA ARG A 55 12.25 -2.36 23.51
C ARG A 55 10.84 -2.11 22.96
N GLY A 56 10.46 -0.86 22.74
CA GLY A 56 9.16 -0.48 22.16
C GLY A 56 9.19 -0.26 20.64
N PHE A 57 10.34 -0.44 19.99
CA PHE A 57 10.46 -0.37 18.54
C PHE A 57 10.06 -1.71 17.93
N LEU A 58 9.16 -1.70 16.94
CA LEU A 58 8.67 -2.91 16.30
C LEU A 58 9.43 -3.18 15.00
N PHE A 59 9.99 -4.36 14.89
CA PHE A 59 10.50 -4.90 13.64
C PHE A 59 9.46 -5.81 13.01
N GLY A 60 9.00 -5.46 11.81
CA GLY A 60 8.03 -6.26 11.07
C GLY A 60 8.48 -6.60 9.66
N ALA A 61 7.85 -7.65 9.13
CA ALA A 61 7.88 -7.96 7.70
C ALA A 61 6.54 -7.61 7.06
N ALA A 62 6.54 -7.33 5.76
CA ALA A 62 5.31 -7.01 5.04
C ALA A 62 5.15 -7.70 3.70
N THR A 63 3.90 -7.97 3.36
CA THR A 63 3.46 -8.64 2.13
C THR A 63 2.16 -8.00 1.60
N ALA A 64 1.76 -8.39 0.40
CA ALA A 64 0.49 -8.02 -0.21
C ALA A 64 -0.21 -9.27 -0.77
N ALA A 65 -1.53 -9.33 -0.62
CA ALA A 65 -2.34 -10.49 -0.92
C ALA A 65 -2.07 -11.06 -2.33
N TYR A 66 -2.26 -10.26 -3.38
CA TYR A 66 -2.04 -10.74 -4.77
C TYR A 66 -0.59 -11.16 -5.05
N GLN A 67 0.40 -10.64 -4.30
CA GLN A 67 1.80 -10.95 -4.52
C GLN A 67 2.22 -12.30 -3.92
N ILE A 68 1.49 -12.83 -2.92
CA ILE A 68 1.91 -14.03 -2.20
C ILE A 68 0.82 -15.10 -2.07
N GLU A 69 -0.47 -14.74 -2.03
CA GLU A 69 -1.53 -15.68 -1.65
C GLU A 69 -1.69 -16.81 -2.66
N GLY A 70 -1.78 -16.48 -3.95
CA GLY A 70 -2.25 -17.44 -4.94
C GLY A 70 -3.70 -17.84 -4.71
N ALA A 71 -4.04 -19.06 -5.10
CA ALA A 71 -5.37 -19.64 -4.96
C ALA A 71 -6.44 -18.69 -5.53
N ALA A 72 -6.18 -18.16 -6.73
CA ALA A 72 -6.96 -17.08 -7.34
C ALA A 72 -8.45 -17.42 -7.55
N HIS A 73 -8.79 -18.70 -7.62
CA HIS A 73 -10.16 -19.21 -7.82
C HIS A 73 -10.71 -20.00 -6.62
N ALA A 74 -9.98 -20.04 -5.50
CA ALA A 74 -10.40 -20.79 -4.33
C ALA A 74 -11.50 -20.07 -3.56
N ASP A 75 -12.38 -20.87 -2.95
CA ASP A 75 -13.29 -20.44 -1.89
C ASP A 75 -14.21 -19.26 -2.21
N GLY A 76 -14.49 -19.02 -3.49
CA GLY A 76 -15.39 -17.96 -3.95
C GLY A 76 -14.72 -16.59 -4.12
N ARG A 77 -13.38 -16.52 -4.12
CA ARG A 77 -12.66 -15.30 -4.54
C ARG A 77 -13.09 -14.91 -5.95
N VAL A 78 -13.47 -13.65 -6.14
CA VAL A 78 -13.79 -13.08 -7.46
C VAL A 78 -12.52 -12.51 -8.11
N PRO A 79 -12.48 -12.33 -9.44
CA PRO A 79 -11.32 -11.72 -10.10
C PRO A 79 -11.06 -10.28 -9.61
N SER A 80 -9.80 -9.91 -9.52
CA SER A 80 -9.33 -8.53 -9.32
C SER A 80 -8.82 -7.92 -10.63
N ILE A 81 -8.56 -6.61 -10.63
CA ILE A 81 -7.92 -5.92 -11.76
C ILE A 81 -6.55 -6.50 -12.13
N TRP A 82 -5.84 -7.09 -11.17
CA TRP A 82 -4.56 -7.72 -11.46
C TRP A 82 -4.70 -9.08 -12.13
N ASP A 83 -5.75 -9.85 -11.85
CA ASP A 83 -6.03 -11.12 -12.55
C ASP A 83 -6.24 -10.82 -14.05
N THR A 84 -7.07 -9.83 -14.38
CA THR A 84 -7.32 -9.39 -15.76
C THR A 84 -6.07 -8.80 -16.42
N PHE A 85 -5.31 -7.99 -15.69
CA PHE A 85 -4.09 -7.37 -16.21
C PHE A 85 -3.01 -8.42 -16.53
N CYS A 86 -2.79 -9.38 -15.63
CA CYS A 86 -1.86 -10.51 -15.85
C CYS A 86 -2.29 -11.40 -17.01
N ALA A 87 -3.60 -11.62 -17.20
CA ALA A 87 -4.13 -12.39 -18.33
C ALA A 87 -3.95 -11.68 -19.69
N THR A 88 -3.58 -10.40 -19.71
CA THR A 88 -3.36 -9.64 -20.95
C THR A 88 -1.93 -9.80 -21.46
N PRO A 89 -1.71 -10.34 -22.68
CA PRO A 89 -0.36 -10.52 -23.21
C PRO A 89 0.49 -9.24 -23.21
N GLY A 90 1.73 -9.36 -22.73
CA GLY A 90 2.70 -8.26 -22.72
C GLY A 90 2.55 -7.24 -21.58
N LYS A 91 1.54 -7.39 -20.71
CA LYS A 91 1.36 -6.51 -19.53
C LYS A 91 2.23 -6.90 -18.34
N THR A 92 2.67 -8.15 -18.26
CA THR A 92 3.59 -8.64 -17.23
C THR A 92 4.85 -9.22 -17.85
N HIS A 93 5.92 -9.28 -17.05
CA HIS A 93 7.17 -9.92 -17.46
C HIS A 93 6.91 -11.41 -17.71
N LEU A 94 7.26 -11.91 -18.90
CA LEU A 94 7.11 -13.31 -19.31
C LEU A 94 5.69 -13.90 -19.18
N GLY A 95 4.66 -13.07 -18.99
CA GLY A 95 3.30 -13.53 -18.74
C GLY A 95 3.06 -14.04 -17.32
N ASP A 96 3.91 -13.68 -16.35
CA ASP A 96 3.75 -14.04 -14.95
C ASP A 96 2.38 -13.57 -14.40
N SER A 97 1.74 -14.42 -13.57
CA SER A 97 0.47 -14.16 -12.90
C SER A 97 0.53 -14.38 -11.38
N GLY A 98 -0.51 -13.95 -10.68
CA GLY A 98 -0.70 -14.19 -9.24
C GLY A 98 -1.46 -15.47 -8.93
N ASP A 99 -1.71 -16.37 -9.90
CA ASP A 99 -2.61 -17.52 -9.72
C ASP A 99 -2.13 -18.49 -8.63
N VAL A 100 -0.82 -18.70 -8.58
CA VAL A 100 -0.12 -19.51 -7.56
C VAL A 100 0.69 -18.61 -6.63
N ALA A 101 1.43 -17.62 -7.17
CA ALA A 101 2.30 -16.74 -6.41
C ALA A 101 3.27 -17.50 -5.48
N CYS A 102 3.22 -17.27 -4.17
CA CYS A 102 3.98 -18.01 -3.17
C CYS A 102 3.17 -19.16 -2.53
N ASP A 103 1.93 -19.37 -2.96
CA ASP A 103 0.99 -20.35 -2.40
C ASP A 103 0.71 -20.12 -0.90
N HIS A 104 0.84 -18.86 -0.44
CA HIS A 104 0.65 -18.48 0.96
C HIS A 104 -0.76 -18.81 1.46
N TYR A 105 -1.77 -18.84 0.58
CA TYR A 105 -3.13 -19.24 0.96
C TYR A 105 -3.19 -20.62 1.62
N HIS A 106 -2.38 -21.56 1.14
CA HIS A 106 -2.26 -22.91 1.71
C HIS A 106 -1.08 -23.07 2.67
N ARG A 107 -0.10 -22.15 2.63
CA ARG A 107 1.18 -22.23 3.35
C ARG A 107 1.36 -21.22 4.48
N TYR A 108 0.29 -20.51 4.85
CA TYR A 108 0.37 -19.43 5.82
C TYR A 108 0.94 -19.89 7.18
N GLU A 109 0.70 -21.14 7.61
CA GLU A 109 1.25 -21.65 8.87
C GLU A 109 2.77 -21.72 8.85
N GLN A 110 3.35 -22.18 7.74
CA GLN A 110 4.80 -22.23 7.56
C GLN A 110 5.38 -20.82 7.48
N ASP A 111 4.73 -19.91 6.75
CA ASP A 111 5.20 -18.54 6.61
C ASP A 111 5.16 -17.78 7.94
N VAL A 112 4.12 -17.98 8.76
CA VAL A 112 4.03 -17.38 10.10
C VAL A 112 5.09 -17.97 11.04
N ALA A 113 5.33 -19.28 10.97
CA ALA A 113 6.42 -19.90 11.75
C ALA A 113 7.78 -19.31 11.36
N LEU A 114 8.04 -19.09 10.07
CA LEU A 114 9.26 -18.43 9.59
C LEU A 114 9.40 -17.01 10.12
N LEU A 115 8.32 -16.22 10.16
CA LEU A 115 8.37 -14.86 10.73
C LEU A 115 8.77 -14.88 12.21
N ALA A 116 8.24 -15.84 12.98
CA ALA A 116 8.57 -16.01 14.39
C ALA A 116 10.02 -16.49 14.60
N GLU A 117 10.48 -17.46 13.79
CA GLU A 117 11.87 -17.96 13.84
C GLU A 117 12.89 -16.87 13.49
N LEU A 118 12.53 -15.96 12.58
CA LEU A 118 13.34 -14.79 12.23
C LEU A 118 13.32 -13.67 13.29
N GLY A 119 12.48 -13.80 14.33
CA GLY A 119 12.43 -12.88 15.46
C GLY A 119 11.72 -11.56 15.15
N PHE A 120 10.76 -11.54 14.22
CA PHE A 120 9.92 -10.37 13.99
C PHE A 120 8.88 -10.18 15.11
N ASP A 121 8.50 -8.93 15.36
CA ASP A 121 7.45 -8.55 16.32
C ASP A 121 6.07 -8.39 15.65
N ALA A 122 6.07 -8.15 14.34
CA ALA A 122 4.88 -7.74 13.61
C ALA A 122 4.83 -8.33 12.20
N TYR A 123 3.61 -8.62 11.75
CA TYR A 123 3.32 -8.95 10.36
C TYR A 123 2.34 -7.96 9.77
N ARG A 124 2.80 -7.24 8.74
CA ARG A 124 1.93 -6.39 7.92
C ARG A 124 1.49 -7.14 6.67
N PHE A 125 0.19 -7.36 6.52
CA PHE A 125 -0.37 -8.01 5.33
C PHE A 125 -1.48 -7.14 4.73
N SER A 126 -1.97 -7.50 3.55
CA SER A 126 -3.21 -6.92 3.02
C SER A 126 -4.33 -7.96 2.99
N ILE A 127 -5.56 -7.50 3.19
CA ILE A 127 -6.75 -8.32 3.01
C ILE A 127 -7.19 -8.15 1.56
N ALA A 128 -7.32 -9.24 0.81
CA ALA A 128 -7.84 -9.19 -0.55
C ALA A 128 -9.34 -8.90 -0.53
N TRP A 129 -9.72 -7.66 -0.82
CA TRP A 129 -11.12 -7.29 -1.10
C TRP A 129 -11.83 -8.31 -2.03
N PRO A 130 -11.26 -8.75 -3.17
CA PRO A 130 -11.88 -9.74 -4.05
C PRO A 130 -12.06 -11.12 -3.41
N ARG A 131 -11.39 -11.42 -2.29
CA ARG A 131 -11.55 -12.68 -1.56
C ARG A 131 -12.66 -12.61 -0.53
N VAL A 132 -12.79 -11.47 0.16
CA VAL A 132 -13.67 -11.34 1.33
C VAL A 132 -15.05 -10.75 1.02
N MET A 133 -15.23 -10.20 -0.19
CA MET A 133 -16.54 -9.75 -0.67
C MET A 133 -16.85 -10.31 -2.06
N ASP A 134 -18.11 -10.67 -2.28
CA ASP A 134 -18.62 -11.13 -3.57
C ASP A 134 -19.00 -9.94 -4.48
N VAL A 135 -19.50 -10.26 -5.68
CA VAL A 135 -19.89 -9.27 -6.70
C VAL A 135 -21.07 -8.37 -6.30
N ASP A 136 -21.87 -8.81 -5.32
CA ASP A 136 -23.00 -8.05 -4.80
C ASP A 136 -22.60 -7.20 -3.57
N GLY A 137 -21.32 -7.24 -3.18
CA GLY A 137 -20.82 -6.59 -1.98
C GLY A 137 -21.23 -7.30 -0.68
N ARG A 138 -21.58 -8.60 -0.74
CA ARG A 138 -21.82 -9.41 0.47
C ARG A 138 -20.53 -10.09 0.91
N ILE A 139 -20.47 -10.43 2.19
CA ILE A 139 -19.32 -11.12 2.76
C ILE A 139 -19.21 -12.53 2.21
N ASN A 140 -18.00 -12.90 1.79
CA ASN A 140 -17.63 -14.27 1.50
C ASN A 140 -17.02 -14.92 2.75
N ASP A 141 -17.82 -15.69 3.49
CA ASP A 141 -17.40 -16.29 4.77
C ASP A 141 -16.15 -17.18 4.64
N ARG A 142 -16.01 -17.95 3.55
CA ARG A 142 -14.81 -18.78 3.36
C ARG A 142 -13.56 -17.95 3.14
N GLY A 143 -13.69 -16.83 2.43
CA GLY A 143 -12.61 -15.86 2.27
C GLY A 143 -12.20 -15.22 3.59
N ILE A 144 -13.18 -14.86 4.43
CA ILE A 144 -12.95 -14.36 5.79
C ILE A 144 -12.25 -15.40 6.67
N ASP A 145 -12.64 -16.67 6.57
CA ASP A 145 -12.10 -17.73 7.41
C ASP A 145 -10.61 -17.96 7.18
N PHE A 146 -10.09 -17.69 5.98
CA PHE A 146 -8.64 -17.67 5.74
C PHE A 146 -7.94 -16.64 6.64
N TYR A 147 -8.42 -15.38 6.65
CA TYR A 147 -7.81 -14.33 7.46
C TYR A 147 -8.00 -14.57 8.96
N LYS A 148 -9.12 -15.17 9.41
CA LYS A 148 -9.27 -15.59 10.81
C LYS A 148 -8.19 -16.60 11.21
N ARG A 149 -7.97 -17.65 10.40
CA ARG A 149 -6.92 -18.65 10.67
C ARG A 149 -5.52 -18.06 10.64
N LEU A 150 -5.25 -17.12 9.73
CA LEU A 150 -4.00 -16.37 9.70
C LEU A 150 -3.78 -15.60 11.01
N LEU A 151 -4.78 -14.85 11.47
CA LEU A 151 -4.72 -14.09 12.71
C LEU A 151 -4.54 -15.01 13.93
N ASP A 152 -5.26 -16.14 13.99
CA ASP A 152 -5.10 -17.12 15.06
C ASP A 152 -3.66 -17.67 15.11
N ARG A 153 -3.03 -17.85 13.94
CA ARG A 153 -1.64 -18.29 13.87
C ARG A 153 -0.65 -17.20 14.28
N LEU A 154 -0.89 -15.95 13.91
CA LEU A 154 -0.07 -14.82 14.36
C LEU A 154 -0.11 -14.67 15.87
N ASP A 155 -1.31 -14.72 16.47
CA ASP A 155 -1.52 -14.64 17.91
C ASP A 155 -0.80 -15.79 18.63
N ALA A 156 -0.86 -17.01 18.10
CA ALA A 156 -0.16 -18.18 18.65
C ALA A 156 1.37 -18.04 18.68
N HIS A 157 1.94 -17.18 17.83
CA HIS A 157 3.37 -16.86 17.79
C HIS A 157 3.73 -15.51 18.44
N GLY A 158 2.75 -14.78 18.99
CA GLY A 158 2.98 -13.46 19.58
C GLY A 158 3.31 -12.36 18.56
N LEU A 159 2.94 -12.54 17.29
CA LEU A 159 3.15 -11.56 16.22
C LEU A 159 1.97 -10.59 16.17
N SER A 160 2.25 -9.28 16.24
CA SER A 160 1.20 -8.27 16.09
C SER A 160 0.73 -8.15 14.63
N ALA A 161 -0.59 -8.15 14.43
CA ALA A 161 -1.21 -8.08 13.11
C ALA A 161 -1.44 -6.63 12.64
N TRP A 162 -0.94 -6.28 11.47
CA TRP A 162 -1.08 -4.95 10.85
C TRP A 162 -1.74 -5.08 9.48
N ALA A 163 -3.04 -4.80 9.38
CA ALA A 163 -3.81 -5.07 8.16
C ALA A 163 -3.90 -3.85 7.24
N THR A 164 -3.60 -4.07 5.96
CA THR A 164 -3.87 -3.13 4.86
C THR A 164 -5.15 -3.52 4.14
N LEU A 165 -6.12 -2.62 4.02
CA LEU A 165 -7.39 -2.91 3.34
C LEU A 165 -7.27 -2.92 1.82
N TYR A 166 -6.54 -1.97 1.24
CA TYR A 166 -6.36 -1.90 -0.22
C TYR A 166 -4.88 -1.92 -0.61
N HIS A 167 -4.47 -2.99 -1.27
CA HIS A 167 -3.15 -3.13 -1.87
C HIS A 167 -3.26 -3.47 -3.36
N TRP A 168 -3.99 -2.60 -4.07
CA TRP A 168 -4.08 -2.51 -5.53
C TRP A 168 -4.93 -3.58 -6.22
N ASP A 169 -5.53 -4.48 -5.47
CA ASP A 169 -6.30 -5.63 -5.95
C ASP A 169 -7.81 -5.35 -5.98
N LEU A 170 -8.22 -4.23 -6.58
CA LEU A 170 -9.65 -3.88 -6.74
C LEU A 170 -10.42 -5.04 -7.40
N PRO A 171 -11.59 -5.46 -6.87
CA PRO A 171 -12.44 -6.42 -7.55
C PRO A 171 -12.77 -5.97 -8.98
N GLN A 172 -12.59 -6.85 -9.96
CA GLN A 172 -12.73 -6.53 -11.38
C GLN A 172 -14.14 -6.01 -11.72
N HIS A 173 -15.18 -6.55 -11.08
CA HIS A 173 -16.56 -6.10 -11.29
C HIS A 173 -16.79 -4.63 -10.90
N LEU A 174 -15.98 -4.07 -10.00
CA LEU A 174 -15.99 -2.62 -9.70
C LEU A 174 -15.25 -1.84 -10.79
N GLN A 175 -14.14 -2.37 -11.30
CA GLN A 175 -13.41 -1.79 -12.43
C GLN A 175 -14.25 -1.73 -13.71
N ASP A 176 -15.06 -2.76 -13.97
CA ASP A 176 -15.99 -2.82 -15.11
C ASP A 176 -17.06 -1.70 -15.04
N ARG A 177 -17.28 -1.13 -13.85
CA ARG A 177 -18.17 0.02 -13.58
C ARG A 177 -17.41 1.33 -13.43
N GLY A 178 -16.15 1.38 -13.86
CA GLY A 178 -15.28 2.56 -13.83
C GLY A 178 -14.19 2.54 -12.75
N GLY A 179 -14.22 1.59 -11.82
CA GLY A 179 -13.19 1.43 -10.79
C GLY A 179 -12.96 2.72 -10.01
N TRP A 180 -11.71 3.10 -9.79
CA TRP A 180 -11.39 4.35 -9.08
C TRP A 180 -11.73 5.63 -9.86
N LEU A 181 -12.12 5.54 -11.14
CA LEU A 181 -12.74 6.67 -11.84
C LEU A 181 -14.19 6.87 -11.44
N ASN A 182 -14.84 5.82 -10.93
CA ASN A 182 -16.18 5.92 -10.40
C ASN A 182 -16.13 6.27 -8.90
N ARG A 183 -16.67 7.44 -8.55
CA ARG A 183 -16.80 7.89 -7.16
C ARG A 183 -17.47 6.86 -6.23
N GLU A 184 -18.41 6.09 -6.76
CA GLU A 184 -19.11 5.03 -6.00
C GLU A 184 -18.14 4.03 -5.37
N THR A 185 -16.98 3.79 -6.00
CA THR A 185 -15.94 2.89 -5.47
C THR A 185 -15.41 3.36 -4.12
N ALA A 186 -15.37 4.68 -3.85
CA ALA A 186 -14.99 5.21 -2.54
C ALA A 186 -16.01 4.83 -1.45
N TYR A 187 -17.30 4.84 -1.77
CA TYR A 187 -18.36 4.42 -0.85
C TYR A 187 -18.34 2.89 -0.64
N ARG A 188 -18.14 2.11 -1.71
CA ARG A 188 -17.97 0.65 -1.60
C ARG A 188 -16.75 0.26 -0.77
N PHE A 189 -15.68 1.03 -0.88
CA PHE A 189 -14.50 0.83 -0.04
C PHE A 189 -14.81 1.13 1.44
N ALA A 190 -15.68 2.09 1.73
CA ALA A 190 -16.14 2.36 3.09
C ALA A 190 -16.99 1.21 3.65
N ASP A 191 -17.92 0.66 2.86
CA ASP A 191 -18.73 -0.52 3.24
C ASP A 191 -17.81 -1.73 3.53
N TYR A 192 -16.81 -1.93 2.69
CA TYR A 192 -15.78 -2.94 2.86
C TYR A 192 -14.98 -2.73 4.15
N ALA A 193 -14.49 -1.51 4.39
CA ALA A 193 -13.73 -1.15 5.58
C ALA A 193 -14.57 -1.34 6.86
N GLU A 194 -15.85 -0.95 6.84
CA GLU A 194 -16.78 -1.15 7.95
C GLU A 194 -16.91 -2.64 8.28
N ALA A 195 -17.13 -3.47 7.26
CA ALA A 195 -17.27 -4.90 7.46
C ALA A 195 -16.00 -5.53 8.04
N MET A 196 -14.81 -5.14 7.57
CA MET A 196 -13.54 -5.64 8.12
C MET A 196 -13.33 -5.18 9.55
N GLY A 197 -13.59 -3.90 9.86
CA GLY A 197 -13.50 -3.37 11.21
C GLY A 197 -14.44 -4.08 12.19
N ARG A 198 -15.66 -4.41 11.74
CA ARG A 198 -16.62 -5.17 12.56
C ARG A 198 -16.22 -6.63 12.73
N ILE A 199 -15.80 -7.31 11.67
CA ILE A 199 -15.49 -8.75 11.69
C ILE A 199 -14.20 -9.04 12.47
N PHE A 200 -13.18 -8.19 12.31
CA PHE A 200 -11.86 -8.37 12.92
C PHE A 200 -11.62 -7.45 14.12
N LYS A 201 -12.68 -6.89 14.69
CA LYS A 201 -12.63 -6.00 15.84
C LYS A 201 -11.70 -6.53 16.93
N GLY A 202 -10.72 -5.71 17.32
CA GLY A 202 -9.80 -6.02 18.43
C GLY A 202 -8.74 -7.07 18.10
N ARG A 203 -8.61 -7.49 16.83
CA ARG A 203 -7.56 -8.42 16.36
C ARG A 203 -6.38 -7.72 15.68
N MET A 204 -6.51 -6.44 15.35
CA MET A 204 -5.45 -5.68 14.68
C MET A 204 -4.72 -4.77 15.65
N ALA A 205 -3.39 -4.70 15.53
CA ALA A 205 -2.56 -3.70 16.19
C ALA A 205 -2.60 -2.34 15.46
N GLY A 206 -2.92 -2.34 14.17
CA GLY A 206 -3.13 -1.14 13.38
C GLY A 206 -3.70 -1.45 12.00
N TRP A 207 -4.45 -0.49 11.48
CA TRP A 207 -5.10 -0.55 10.17
C TRP A 207 -4.46 0.45 9.20
N MET A 208 -4.30 0.01 7.95
CA MET A 208 -3.91 0.87 6.85
C MET A 208 -4.98 0.79 5.77
N THR A 209 -5.68 1.88 5.54
CA THR A 209 -6.72 1.94 4.50
C THR A 209 -6.15 1.65 3.12
N LEU A 210 -5.18 2.45 2.66
CA LEU A 210 -4.56 2.33 1.35
C LEU A 210 -3.05 2.10 1.47
N ASN A 211 -2.53 1.29 0.55
CA ASN A 211 -1.10 1.25 0.24
C ASN A 211 -0.78 2.04 -1.02
N GLU A 212 0.12 3.01 -0.89
CA GLU A 212 0.74 3.77 -1.99
C GLU A 212 -0.30 4.28 -3.00
N PRO A 213 -1.17 5.23 -2.62
CA PRO A 213 -2.20 5.76 -3.54
C PRO A 213 -1.61 6.33 -4.83
N PHE A 214 -0.36 6.84 -4.80
CA PHE A 214 0.37 7.24 -6.00
C PHE A 214 0.53 6.10 -7.00
N CYS A 215 0.87 4.89 -6.55
CA CYS A 215 1.02 3.72 -7.42
C CYS A 215 -0.34 3.31 -8.03
N SER A 216 -1.41 3.33 -7.25
CA SER A 216 -2.76 3.00 -7.76
C SER A 216 -3.28 4.05 -8.74
N ALA A 217 -3.15 5.33 -8.40
CA ALA A 217 -3.64 6.44 -9.19
C ALA A 217 -2.74 6.70 -10.41
N TYR A 218 -1.51 7.16 -10.18
CA TYR A 218 -0.64 7.63 -11.25
C TYR A 218 -0.12 6.48 -12.12
N ILE A 219 0.49 5.46 -11.52
CA ILE A 219 1.08 4.36 -12.29
C ILE A 219 -0.01 3.49 -12.96
N GLY A 220 -1.16 3.31 -12.29
CA GLY A 220 -2.28 2.50 -12.79
C GLY A 220 -3.19 3.21 -13.80
N HIS A 221 -3.40 4.52 -13.66
CA HIS A 221 -4.38 5.26 -14.47
C HIS A 221 -3.78 6.35 -15.38
N ALA A 222 -2.58 6.86 -15.09
CA ALA A 222 -1.91 7.86 -15.92
C ALA A 222 -0.78 7.27 -16.79
N GLU A 223 0.06 6.39 -16.25
CA GLU A 223 1.17 5.77 -17.00
C GLU A 223 0.81 4.41 -17.62
N GLY A 224 -0.14 3.69 -17.03
CA GLY A 224 -0.64 2.40 -17.51
C GLY A 224 0.30 1.21 -17.33
N ARG A 225 1.33 1.35 -16.48
CA ARG A 225 2.28 0.26 -16.17
C ARG A 225 1.74 -0.73 -15.13
N HIS A 226 0.82 -0.30 -14.28
CA HIS A 226 0.12 -1.17 -13.34
C HIS A 226 -1.35 -1.33 -13.74
N ALA A 227 -2.03 -2.33 -13.20
CA ALA A 227 -3.48 -2.46 -13.34
C ALA A 227 -4.21 -1.18 -12.84
N PRO A 228 -5.29 -0.73 -13.49
CA PRO A 228 -5.96 -1.34 -14.65
C PRO A 228 -5.29 -1.02 -16.01
N GLY A 229 -4.23 -0.22 -16.03
CA GLY A 229 -3.42 -0.02 -17.24
C GLY A 229 -3.89 1.11 -18.14
N LEU A 230 -4.56 2.14 -17.58
CA LEU A 230 -4.98 3.32 -18.33
C LEU A 230 -3.82 4.34 -18.45
N THR A 231 -3.86 5.17 -19.48
CA THR A 231 -2.72 6.01 -19.89
C THR A 231 -3.11 7.49 -20.04
N ASP A 232 -3.95 8.02 -19.15
CA ASP A 232 -4.39 9.41 -19.19
C ASP A 232 -4.25 10.07 -17.83
N VAL A 233 -3.54 11.19 -17.77
CA VAL A 233 -3.30 11.89 -16.50
C VAL A 233 -4.59 12.38 -15.84
N ARG A 234 -5.64 12.65 -16.61
CA ARG A 234 -6.97 12.99 -16.09
C ARG A 234 -7.55 11.84 -15.27
N TYR A 235 -7.36 10.60 -15.72
CA TYR A 235 -7.75 9.41 -14.98
C TYR A 235 -6.90 9.23 -13.72
N GLY A 236 -5.60 9.52 -13.78
CA GLY A 236 -4.73 9.53 -12.60
C GLY A 236 -5.22 10.52 -11.53
N VAL A 237 -5.60 11.73 -11.94
CA VAL A 237 -6.09 12.76 -11.01
C VAL A 237 -7.44 12.42 -10.41
N GLU A 238 -8.36 11.91 -11.21
CA GLU A 238 -9.67 11.45 -10.76
C GLU A 238 -9.55 10.25 -9.80
N ALA A 239 -8.74 9.25 -10.15
CA ALA A 239 -8.50 8.08 -9.31
C ALA A 239 -7.85 8.47 -7.96
N MET A 240 -6.86 9.38 -7.95
CA MET A 240 -6.26 9.87 -6.71
C MET A 240 -7.30 10.48 -5.79
N HIS A 241 -8.21 11.29 -6.33
CA HIS A 241 -9.24 11.93 -5.52
C HIS A 241 -10.18 10.91 -4.88
N HIS A 242 -10.69 9.94 -5.65
CA HIS A 242 -11.60 8.92 -5.12
C HIS A 242 -10.90 7.93 -4.17
N LEU A 243 -9.63 7.59 -4.41
CA LEU A 243 -8.83 6.83 -3.46
C LEU A 243 -8.75 7.56 -2.12
N LEU A 244 -8.34 8.83 -2.11
CA LEU A 244 -8.21 9.61 -0.88
C LEU A 244 -9.57 9.83 -0.19
N LEU A 245 -10.65 10.00 -0.96
CA LEU A 245 -12.00 10.03 -0.39
C LEU A 245 -12.35 8.70 0.28
N GLY A 246 -12.04 7.58 -0.37
CA GLY A 246 -12.19 6.24 0.18
C GLY A 246 -11.36 6.05 1.45
N HIS A 247 -10.14 6.58 1.51
CA HIS A 247 -9.34 6.61 2.73
C HIS A 247 -10.06 7.31 3.89
N GLY A 248 -10.59 8.51 3.66
CA GLY A 248 -11.30 9.27 4.70
C GLY A 248 -12.56 8.55 5.19
N LEU A 249 -13.39 8.08 4.26
CA LEU A 249 -14.61 7.33 4.58
C LEU A 249 -14.30 6.00 5.30
N GLY A 250 -13.31 5.25 4.81
CA GLY A 250 -12.88 4.00 5.42
C GLY A 250 -12.27 4.20 6.81
N THR A 251 -11.57 5.31 7.05
CA THR A 251 -11.05 5.66 8.38
C THR A 251 -12.18 5.91 9.37
N ILE A 252 -13.22 6.65 8.96
CA ILE A 252 -14.42 6.88 9.77
C ILE A 252 -15.12 5.55 10.07
N ALA A 253 -15.30 4.70 9.05
CA ALA A 253 -15.95 3.39 9.18
C ALA A 253 -15.20 2.44 10.13
N LEU A 254 -13.87 2.34 10.02
CA LEU A 254 -13.05 1.49 10.89
C LEU A 254 -13.16 1.92 12.36
N ARG A 255 -13.03 3.22 12.63
CA ARG A 255 -13.09 3.79 14.00
C ARG A 255 -14.45 3.63 14.67
N ALA A 256 -15.51 3.42 13.91
CA ALA A 256 -16.82 3.12 14.48
C ALA A 256 -16.87 1.72 15.13
N HIS A 257 -15.96 0.82 14.73
CA HIS A 257 -15.98 -0.59 15.15
C HIS A 257 -14.75 -1.01 15.95
N ASP A 258 -13.57 -0.46 15.67
CA ASP A 258 -12.28 -0.84 16.27
C ASP A 258 -11.51 0.39 16.79
N ASP A 259 -10.87 0.25 17.95
CA ASP A 259 -10.07 1.29 18.61
C ASP A 259 -8.60 1.30 18.14
N ALA A 260 -8.21 0.32 17.32
CA ALA A 260 -6.88 0.27 16.73
C ALA A 260 -6.56 1.53 15.89
N PRO A 261 -5.30 2.01 15.91
CA PRO A 261 -4.90 3.17 15.11
C PRO A 261 -5.12 2.91 13.61
N VAL A 262 -5.60 3.93 12.90
CA VAL A 262 -5.87 3.86 11.46
C VAL A 262 -4.98 4.85 10.72
N GLY A 263 -4.37 4.40 9.63
CA GLY A 263 -3.50 5.22 8.80
C GLY A 263 -3.62 4.93 7.31
N LEU A 264 -2.71 5.55 6.56
CA LEU A 264 -2.47 5.34 5.14
C LEU A 264 -0.97 5.17 4.92
N VAL A 265 -0.58 4.28 4.01
CA VAL A 265 0.84 4.09 3.65
C VAL A 265 1.14 4.88 2.39
N ALA A 266 2.02 5.88 2.49
CA ALA A 266 2.45 6.68 1.35
C ALA A 266 3.93 6.36 1.00
N ASN A 267 4.20 6.14 -0.28
CA ASN A 267 5.56 6.05 -0.80
C ASN A 267 6.16 7.45 -0.94
N VAL A 268 7.04 7.83 -0.02
CA VAL A 268 7.73 9.13 -0.08
C VAL A 268 9.11 8.95 -0.68
N CYS A 269 9.40 9.78 -1.67
CA CYS A 269 10.67 9.81 -2.37
C CYS A 269 11.54 10.97 -1.87
N ALA A 270 12.80 10.68 -1.57
CA ALA A 270 13.84 11.70 -1.56
C ALA A 270 13.96 12.29 -2.98
N VAL A 271 13.88 13.63 -3.12
CA VAL A 271 14.05 14.37 -4.39
C VAL A 271 15.10 15.47 -4.17
N THR A 272 16.25 15.45 -4.89
CA THR A 272 17.27 16.55 -4.90
C THR A 272 17.29 17.22 -6.24
N PRO A 273 17.69 18.49 -6.25
CA PRO A 273 18.13 19.12 -7.46
C PRO A 273 19.44 18.47 -7.95
N ALA A 274 19.62 18.38 -9.27
CA ALA A 274 20.85 17.87 -9.88
C ALA A 274 22.01 18.88 -9.74
N SER A 275 21.70 20.18 -9.64
CA SER A 275 22.66 21.26 -9.40
C SER A 275 22.02 22.40 -8.58
N ASP A 276 22.79 23.44 -8.25
CA ASP A 276 22.29 24.64 -7.58
C ASP A 276 21.51 25.61 -8.50
N SER A 277 21.30 25.23 -9.77
CA SER A 277 20.55 26.07 -10.71
C SER A 277 19.10 26.25 -10.28
N GLU A 278 18.53 27.44 -10.54
CA GLU A 278 17.12 27.71 -10.25
C GLU A 278 16.19 26.74 -10.99
N ALA A 279 16.55 26.35 -12.21
CA ALA A 279 15.79 25.38 -13.00
C ALA A 279 15.67 24.01 -12.29
N ASP A 280 16.77 23.50 -11.72
CA ASP A 280 16.76 22.22 -11.01
C ASP A 280 16.02 22.29 -9.68
N ARG A 281 16.05 23.45 -9.01
CA ARG A 281 15.27 23.70 -7.79
C ARG A 281 13.77 23.66 -8.09
N VAL A 282 13.32 24.37 -9.13
CA VAL A 282 11.92 24.36 -9.58
C VAL A 282 11.49 22.97 -10.03
N ALA A 283 12.33 22.24 -10.77
CA ALA A 283 12.04 20.86 -11.17
C ALA A 283 11.89 19.93 -9.96
N THR A 284 12.73 20.11 -8.94
CA THR A 284 12.67 19.37 -7.67
C THR A 284 11.37 19.64 -6.91
N GLU A 285 10.94 20.90 -6.84
CA GLU A 285 9.67 21.27 -6.21
C GLU A 285 8.48 20.62 -6.91
N ARG A 286 8.46 20.63 -8.24
CA ARG A 286 7.42 19.98 -9.06
C ARG A 286 7.42 18.46 -8.88
N ALA A 287 8.58 17.82 -8.89
CA ALA A 287 8.70 16.39 -8.66
C ALA A 287 8.29 15.99 -7.23
N ALA A 288 8.62 16.81 -6.22
CA ALA A 288 8.16 16.60 -4.85
C ALA A 288 6.64 16.81 -4.73
N ALA A 289 6.08 17.77 -5.46
CA ALA A 289 4.65 18.03 -5.49
C ALA A 289 3.87 16.81 -6.00
N SER A 290 4.28 16.23 -7.13
CA SER A 290 3.62 15.04 -7.69
C SER A 290 3.87 13.77 -6.90
N ALA A 291 5.12 13.48 -6.53
CA ALA A 291 5.48 12.21 -5.90
C ALA A 291 5.13 12.13 -4.41
N ASN A 292 5.16 13.26 -3.70
CA ASN A 292 5.04 13.28 -2.24
C ASN A 292 3.85 14.12 -1.76
N HIS A 293 3.79 15.40 -2.15
CA HIS A 293 2.85 16.33 -1.55
C HIS A 293 1.42 16.06 -2.02
N TRP A 294 1.25 15.42 -3.17
CA TRP A 294 -0.07 15.16 -3.72
C TRP A 294 -1.02 14.43 -2.75
N PRO A 295 -0.70 13.23 -2.23
CA PRO A 295 -1.51 12.63 -1.17
C PRO A 295 -1.31 13.33 0.19
N LEU A 296 -0.10 13.78 0.54
CA LEU A 296 0.18 14.28 1.89
C LEU A 296 -0.49 15.62 2.21
N ASP A 297 -0.48 16.58 1.28
CA ASP A 297 -1.13 17.88 1.48
C ASP A 297 -2.65 17.72 1.55
N ALA A 298 -3.22 16.78 0.78
CA ALA A 298 -4.64 16.47 0.89
C ALA A 298 -5.02 15.95 2.28
N LEU A 299 -4.19 15.07 2.85
CA LEU A 299 -4.41 14.47 4.18
C LEU A 299 -4.17 15.46 5.33
N PHE A 300 -3.13 16.28 5.25
CA PHE A 300 -2.68 17.09 6.39
C PHE A 300 -3.03 18.58 6.28
N LEU A 301 -3.26 19.09 5.06
CA LEU A 301 -3.53 20.51 4.79
C LEU A 301 -4.91 20.74 4.16
N GLY A 302 -5.62 19.68 3.77
CA GLY A 302 -6.97 19.76 3.19
C GLY A 302 -7.02 20.38 1.80
N HIS A 303 -5.91 20.40 1.06
CA HIS A 303 -5.86 20.91 -0.31
C HIS A 303 -4.81 20.18 -1.15
N TYR A 304 -4.97 20.19 -2.48
CA TYR A 304 -3.93 19.69 -3.39
C TYR A 304 -2.83 20.72 -3.64
N PRO A 305 -1.57 20.28 -3.86
CA PRO A 305 -0.46 21.20 -4.08
C PRO A 305 -0.61 21.97 -5.40
N ALA A 306 -0.35 23.29 -5.36
CA ALA A 306 -0.50 24.17 -6.52
C ALA A 306 0.29 23.74 -7.78
N PRO A 307 1.54 23.23 -7.67
CA PRO A 307 2.31 22.81 -8.85
C PRO A 307 1.66 21.71 -9.68
N LEU A 308 0.70 20.93 -9.14
CA LEU A 308 -0.01 19.92 -9.94
C LEU A 308 -0.81 20.53 -11.08
N ARG A 309 -1.38 21.74 -10.88
CA ARG A 309 -2.11 22.46 -11.93
C ARG A 309 -1.19 22.98 -13.04
N GLU A 310 0.07 23.23 -12.72
CA GLU A 310 1.08 23.59 -13.73
C GLU A 310 1.58 22.38 -14.50
N LEU A 311 1.75 21.25 -13.80
CA LEU A 311 2.20 20.00 -14.40
C LEU A 311 1.14 19.41 -15.33
N TRP A 312 -0.12 19.43 -14.91
CA TRP A 312 -1.25 18.81 -15.62
C TRP A 312 -2.44 19.78 -15.70
N PRO A 313 -2.33 20.85 -16.49
CA PRO A 313 -3.37 21.89 -16.59
C PRO A 313 -4.73 21.37 -17.06
N GLU A 314 -4.75 20.26 -17.79
CA GLU A 314 -5.94 19.58 -18.31
C GLU A 314 -6.61 18.63 -17.30
N ALA A 315 -5.98 18.38 -16.15
CA ALA A 315 -6.44 17.41 -15.17
C ALA A 315 -6.93 18.10 -13.90
N HIS A 316 -8.23 17.96 -13.64
CA HIS A 316 -8.88 18.58 -12.48
C HIS A 316 -9.47 17.50 -11.58
N ALA A 317 -9.13 17.55 -10.29
CA ALA A 317 -9.72 16.64 -9.30
C ALA A 317 -11.23 16.93 -9.17
N PRO A 318 -12.10 15.91 -9.19
CA PRO A 318 -13.55 16.08 -9.12
C PRO A 318 -14.04 16.32 -7.69
N ILE A 319 -13.49 17.36 -7.05
CA ILE A 319 -13.77 17.72 -5.66
C ILE A 319 -15.24 18.18 -5.54
N ARG A 320 -15.97 17.58 -4.60
CA ARG A 320 -17.28 18.06 -4.15
C ARG A 320 -17.18 18.69 -2.77
N ASP A 321 -18.20 19.47 -2.42
CA ASP A 321 -18.30 20.10 -1.10
C ASP A 321 -18.20 19.06 0.01
N GLY A 322 -17.30 19.31 0.97
CA GLY A 322 -17.03 18.41 2.10
C GLY A 322 -15.96 17.35 1.86
N ASP A 323 -15.55 17.09 0.61
CA ASP A 323 -14.61 15.99 0.31
C ASP A 323 -13.27 16.16 1.00
N MET A 324 -12.70 17.37 0.94
CA MET A 324 -11.40 17.62 1.55
C MET A 324 -11.42 17.50 3.09
N ALA A 325 -12.58 17.75 3.71
CA ALA A 325 -12.74 17.54 5.15
C ALA A 325 -12.82 16.04 5.51
N VAL A 326 -13.44 15.23 4.65
CA VAL A 326 -13.46 13.77 4.80
C VAL A 326 -12.06 13.19 4.56
N ILE A 327 -11.37 13.62 3.49
CA ILE A 327 -10.02 13.19 3.16
C ILE A 327 -9.03 13.53 4.29
N GLY A 328 -9.14 14.74 4.84
CA GLY A 328 -8.30 15.24 5.93
C GLY A 328 -8.78 14.84 7.33
N VAL A 329 -9.57 13.76 7.46
CA VAL A 329 -9.94 13.24 8.78
C VAL A 329 -8.66 12.97 9.59
N PRO A 330 -8.55 13.44 10.84
CA PRO A 330 -7.30 13.31 11.60
C PRO A 330 -6.86 11.85 11.72
N LEU A 331 -5.57 11.54 11.47
CA LEU A 331 -4.97 10.22 11.62
C LEU A 331 -4.54 9.91 13.05
#